data_AF-A0A951HTZ0-F1
#
_entry.id   AF-A0A951HTZ0-F1
#
_cell.length_a   1.000
_cell.length_b   1.000
_cell.length_c   1.000
_cell.angle_alpha   90.00
_cell.angle_beta   90.00
_cell.angle_gamma   90.00
#
_symmetry.space_group_name_H-M   'P 1'
#
loop_
_entity.id
_entity.type
_entity.pdbx_description
1 polymer ?
#
loop_
_entity_poly.entity_id
_entity_poly.type
_entity_poly.pdbx_seq_one_letter_code
_entity_poly.pdbx_strand_id
1 'polypeptide(L)'
;MNCPQCGASVGTGWKFCGDCGSPLPWRCTACGSENPAEKRFCTECGVGAPAAPQRAGAPLPPPPSTSLAERRQLTVMFADLVGSTALGARLDPEDLREVIAAYHGSVTGLVAKTGGFVARYMGDGV
;
A
#
# COMPACT_ATOMS: atom_id res chain seq x y z
N MET A 1 -42.34 1.91 8.85
CA MET A 1 -42.99 1.18 7.74
C MET A 1 -43.11 -0.29 8.14
N ASN A 2 -44.04 -1.06 7.58
CA ASN A 2 -44.16 -2.48 7.93
C ASN A 2 -43.39 -3.33 6.92
N CYS A 3 -42.78 -4.42 7.38
CA CYS A 3 -42.13 -5.40 6.52
C CYS A 3 -43.17 -6.04 5.59
N PRO A 4 -42.98 -6.03 4.25
CA PRO A 4 -43.93 -6.63 3.33
C PRO A 4 -44.00 -8.16 3.43
N GLN A 5 -43.00 -8.80 4.06
CA GLN A 5 -42.90 -10.25 4.16
C GLN A 5 -43.49 -10.82 5.46
N CYS A 6 -43.30 -10.16 6.60
CA CYS A 6 -43.76 -10.67 7.90
C CYS A 6 -44.66 -9.69 8.69
N GLY A 7 -44.86 -8.46 8.19
CA GLY A 7 -45.70 -7.45 8.84
C GLY A 7 -45.07 -6.71 10.02
N ALA A 8 -43.86 -7.09 10.45
CA ALA A 8 -43.18 -6.46 11.58
C ALA A 8 -42.85 -4.98 11.36
N SER A 9 -42.75 -4.21 12.44
CA SER A 9 -42.44 -2.79 12.39
C SER A 9 -40.96 -2.55 12.08
N VAL A 10 -40.70 -1.75 11.04
CA VAL A 10 -39.34 -1.40 10.60
C VAL A 10 -39.11 0.10 10.79
N GLY A 11 -37.97 0.42 11.41
CA GLY A 11 -37.42 1.78 11.52
C GLY A 11 -36.98 2.37 10.18
N THR A 12 -36.89 3.70 10.13
CA THR A 12 -36.40 4.45 8.96
C THR A 12 -34.91 4.19 8.73
N GLY A 13 -34.52 3.93 7.47
CA GLY A 13 -33.13 3.69 7.09
C GLY A 13 -32.63 2.24 7.29
N TRP A 14 -33.47 1.32 7.72
CA TRP A 14 -33.12 -0.11 7.82
C TRP A 14 -33.06 -0.74 6.43
N LYS A 15 -32.02 -1.54 6.17
CA LYS A 15 -31.85 -2.26 4.89
C LYS A 15 -32.51 -3.64 4.88
N PHE A 16 -32.73 -4.22 6.06
CA PHE A 16 -33.31 -5.55 6.26
C PHE A 16 -34.31 -5.50 7.41
N CYS A 17 -35.30 -6.38 7.39
CA CYS A 17 -36.19 -6.58 8.53
C CYS A 17 -35.40 -7.22 9.69
N GLY A 18 -35.50 -6.64 10.89
CA GLY A 18 -34.85 -7.17 12.08
C GLY A 18 -35.38 -8.54 12.54
N ASP A 19 -36.62 -8.88 12.17
CA ASP A 19 -37.26 -10.12 12.63
C ASP A 19 -37.13 -11.28 11.63
N CYS A 20 -37.41 -11.04 10.34
CA CYS A 20 -37.37 -12.10 9.31
C CYS A 20 -36.17 -12.02 8.36
N GLY A 21 -35.36 -10.96 8.45
CA GLY A 21 -34.16 -10.80 7.62
C GLY A 21 -34.42 -10.43 6.15
N SER A 22 -35.67 -10.29 5.71
CA SER A 22 -35.97 -9.94 4.31
C SER A 22 -35.42 -8.55 3.97
N PRO A 23 -34.81 -8.37 2.78
CA PRO A 23 -34.31 -7.07 2.36
C PRO A 23 -35.49 -6.11 2.14
N LEU A 24 -35.31 -4.83 2.47
CA LEU A 24 -36.38 -3.84 2.49
C LEU A 24 -36.26 -2.85 1.33
N PRO A 25 -37.38 -2.47 0.69
CA PRO A 25 -37.37 -1.45 -0.35
C PRO A 25 -36.97 -0.10 0.25
N TRP A 26 -36.32 0.74 -0.56
CA TRP A 26 -35.91 2.08 -0.17
C TRP A 26 -36.62 3.12 -1.03
N ARG A 27 -36.89 4.29 -0.45
CA ARG A 27 -37.48 5.42 -1.18
C ARG A 27 -36.39 6.38 -1.62
N CYS A 28 -36.46 6.80 -2.87
CA CYS A 28 -35.51 7.75 -3.42
C CYS A 28 -35.66 9.11 -2.73
N THR A 29 -34.56 9.65 -2.21
CA THR A 29 -34.55 10.96 -1.55
C THR A 29 -34.69 12.13 -2.52
N ALA A 30 -34.52 11.90 -3.82
CA ALA A 30 -34.62 12.93 -4.86
C ALA A 30 -36.01 13.00 -5.50
N CYS A 31 -36.63 11.86 -5.86
CA CYS A 31 -37.92 11.84 -6.55
C CYS A 31 -39.05 11.11 -5.79
N GLY A 32 -38.76 10.47 -4.65
CA GLY A 32 -39.77 9.81 -3.82
C GLY A 32 -40.23 8.42 -4.27
N SER A 33 -39.76 7.94 -5.42
CA SER A 33 -40.11 6.61 -5.93
C SER A 33 -39.60 5.48 -5.04
N GLU A 34 -40.37 4.40 -4.96
CA GLU A 34 -40.00 3.21 -4.20
C GLU A 34 -39.16 2.28 -5.08
N ASN A 35 -38.02 1.85 -4.55
CA ASN A 35 -37.04 1.05 -5.27
C ASN A 35 -36.81 -0.28 -4.53
N PRO A 36 -36.69 -1.41 -5.25
CA PRO A 36 -36.34 -2.70 -4.67
C PRO A 36 -34.99 -2.65 -3.95
N ALA A 37 -34.84 -3.50 -2.94
CA ALA A 37 -33.68 -3.50 -2.05
C ALA A 37 -32.35 -3.81 -2.77
N GLU A 38 -32.41 -4.57 -3.86
CA GLU A 38 -31.24 -4.98 -4.66
C GLU A 38 -30.74 -3.85 -5.56
N LYS A 39 -31.57 -2.83 -5.81
CA LYS A 39 -31.22 -1.72 -6.70
C LYS A 39 -30.33 -0.72 -5.96
N ARG A 40 -29.13 -0.50 -6.52
CA ARG A 40 -28.16 0.50 -6.03
C ARG A 40 -28.48 1.93 -6.46
N PHE A 41 -29.33 2.10 -7.48
CA PHE A 41 -29.74 3.37 -8.06
C PHE A 41 -31.24 3.39 -8.29
N CYS A 42 -31.84 4.58 -8.24
CA CYS A 42 -33.26 4.79 -8.49
C CYS A 42 -33.61 4.43 -9.93
N THR A 43 -34.64 3.62 -10.14
CA THR A 43 -35.06 3.18 -11.49
C THR A 43 -35.75 4.27 -12.30
N GLU A 44 -36.15 5.39 -11.67
CA GLU A 44 -36.77 6.53 -12.36
C GLU A 44 -35.80 7.69 -12.61
N CYS A 45 -35.00 8.09 -11.61
CA CYS A 45 -34.16 9.29 -11.70
C CYS A 45 -32.64 9.02 -11.64
N GLY A 46 -32.22 7.78 -11.41
CA GLY A 46 -30.81 7.38 -11.41
C GLY A 46 -30.01 7.72 -10.14
N VAL A 47 -30.59 8.39 -9.14
CA VAL A 47 -29.89 8.73 -7.88
C VAL A 47 -29.54 7.47 -7.08
N GLY A 48 -28.33 7.44 -6.53
CA GLY A 48 -27.83 6.32 -5.72
C GLY A 48 -28.63 6.12 -4.43
N ALA A 49 -28.74 4.87 -3.98
CA ALA A 49 -29.36 4.53 -2.71
C ALA A 49 -28.64 5.25 -1.56
N PRO A 50 -29.37 5.71 -0.52
CA PRO A 50 -28.74 6.32 0.64
C PRO A 50 -27.76 5.33 1.28
N ALA A 51 -26.47 5.68 1.28
CA ALA A 51 -25.46 4.93 2.01
C ALA A 51 -25.80 4.98 3.50
N ALA A 52 -25.62 3.86 4.22
CA ALA A 52 -25.68 3.90 5.67
C ALA A 52 -24.63 4.90 6.15
N PRO A 53 -24.89 5.72 7.18
CA PRO A 53 -23.86 6.57 7.75
C PRO A 53 -22.68 5.67 8.10
N GLN A 54 -21.55 5.91 7.42
CA GLN A 54 -20.31 5.23 7.73
C GLN A 54 -20.00 5.64 9.17
N ARG A 55 -20.14 4.72 10.12
CA ARG A 55 -19.54 4.89 11.43
C ARG A 55 -18.08 5.18 11.14
N ALA A 56 -17.60 6.36 11.54
CA ALA A 56 -16.20 6.72 11.47
C ALA A 56 -15.43 5.54 12.06
N GLY A 57 -14.76 4.77 11.19
CA GLY A 57 -13.89 3.69 11.62
C GLY A 57 -12.88 4.29 12.58
N ALA A 58 -12.57 3.56 13.64
CA ALA A 58 -11.42 3.88 14.47
C ALA A 58 -10.22 4.21 13.56
N PRO A 59 -9.40 5.22 13.90
CA PRO A 59 -8.28 5.61 13.06
C PRO A 59 -7.49 4.36 12.69
N LEU A 60 -7.38 4.10 11.38
CA LEU A 60 -6.48 3.08 10.88
C LEU A 60 -5.10 3.39 11.50
N PRO A 61 -4.37 2.40 12.07
CA PRO A 61 -3.01 2.65 12.51
C PRO A 61 -2.26 3.34 11.36
N PRO A 62 -1.50 4.42 11.64
CA PRO A 62 -0.77 5.11 10.59
C PRO A 62 0.08 4.08 9.84
N PRO A 63 0.19 4.21 8.50
CA PRO A 63 1.06 3.33 7.74
C PRO A 63 2.46 3.34 8.39
N PRO A 64 3.19 2.20 8.38
CA PRO A 64 4.53 2.15 8.92
C PRO A 64 5.31 3.33 8.32
N SER A 65 5.91 4.13 9.20
CA SER A 65 6.61 5.35 8.82
C SER A 65 7.57 5.02 7.68
N THR A 66 7.26 5.50 6.48
CA THR A 66 8.27 5.65 5.44
C THR A 66 9.39 6.46 6.07
N SER A 67 10.64 6.01 5.95
CA SER A 67 11.78 6.82 6.34
C SER A 67 11.61 8.17 5.64
N LEU A 68 11.18 9.20 6.38
CA LEU A 68 10.90 10.50 5.81
C LEU A 68 12.21 10.99 5.22
N ALA A 69 12.23 11.23 3.90
CA ALA A 69 13.40 11.78 3.23
C ALA A 69 13.76 13.09 3.93
N GLU A 70 15.01 13.18 4.40
CA GLU A 70 15.49 14.34 5.17
C GLU A 70 16.79 14.87 4.58
N ARG A 71 17.05 16.16 4.77
CA ARG A 71 18.31 16.81 4.39
C ARG A 71 19.26 16.76 5.57
N ARG A 72 20.41 16.11 5.43
CA ARG A 72 21.47 16.03 6.43
C ARG A 72 22.85 16.24 5.80
N GLN A 73 23.77 16.77 6.59
CA GLN A 73 25.20 16.81 6.24
C GLN A 73 25.76 15.40 6.34
N LEU A 74 26.37 14.90 5.26
CA LEU A 74 27.00 13.58 5.20
C LEU A 74 28.42 13.71 4.64
N THR A 75 29.31 12.82 5.08
CA THR A 75 30.58 12.58 4.41
C THR A 75 30.41 11.37 3.51
N VAL A 76 30.58 11.55 2.20
CA VAL A 76 30.44 10.49 1.19
C VAL A 76 31.82 10.19 0.62
N MET A 77 32.14 8.90 0.48
CA MET A 77 33.36 8.41 -0.13
C MET A 77 32.97 7.46 -1.27
N PHE A 78 33.73 7.50 -2.35
CA PHE A 78 33.67 6.53 -3.44
C PHE A 78 35.05 5.88 -3.55
N ALA A 79 35.09 4.56 -3.67
CA ALA A 79 36.33 3.80 -3.85
C ALA A 79 36.19 2.82 -5.01
N ASP A 80 37.17 2.80 -5.90
CA ASP A 80 37.14 2.01 -7.13
C ASP A 80 38.44 1.23 -7.35
N LEU A 81 38.36 0.08 -8.03
CA LEU A 81 39.52 -0.77 -8.26
C LEU A 81 40.25 -0.32 -9.53
N VAL A 82 41.44 0.27 -9.35
CA VAL A 82 42.25 0.76 -10.48
C VAL A 82 42.55 -0.38 -11.47
N GLY A 83 42.12 -0.18 -12.73
CA GLY A 83 42.40 -1.12 -13.82
C GLY A 83 41.46 -2.32 -13.90
N SER A 84 40.35 -2.33 -13.15
CA SER A 84 39.35 -3.41 -13.16
C SER A 84 38.83 -3.76 -14.55
N THR A 85 38.59 -2.78 -15.42
CA THR A 85 38.15 -3.02 -16.80
C THR A 85 39.16 -3.84 -17.60
N ALA A 86 40.46 -3.54 -17.44
CA ALA A 86 41.52 -4.29 -18.12
C ALA A 86 41.68 -5.70 -17.51
N LEU A 87 41.43 -5.83 -16.21
CA LEU A 87 41.42 -7.11 -15.52
C LEU A 87 40.28 -8.01 -16.01
N GLY A 88 39.07 -7.47 -16.18
CA GLY A 88 37.92 -8.20 -16.69
C GLY A 88 38.02 -8.64 -18.15
N ALA A 89 38.92 -8.03 -18.92
CA ALA A 89 39.24 -8.50 -20.27
C ALA A 89 40.22 -9.68 -20.30
N ARG A 90 40.88 -9.99 -19.16
CA ARG A 90 41.93 -11.01 -19.05
C ARG A 90 41.55 -12.20 -18.18
N LEU A 91 40.65 -11.99 -17.22
CA LEU A 91 40.15 -13.03 -16.34
C LEU A 91 38.83 -13.59 -16.85
N ASP A 92 38.59 -14.88 -16.57
CA ASP A 92 37.27 -15.46 -16.70
C ASP A 92 36.28 -14.78 -15.72
N PRO A 93 34.98 -14.70 -16.05
CA PRO A 93 33.99 -14.04 -15.21
C PRO A 93 33.93 -14.56 -13.77
N GLU A 94 34.15 -15.86 -13.57
CA GLU A 94 34.19 -16.52 -12.28
C GLU A 94 35.36 -16.02 -11.42
N ASP A 95 36.56 -15.93 -12.00
CA ASP A 95 37.77 -15.44 -11.34
C ASP A 95 37.66 -13.94 -11.03
N LEU A 96 37.17 -13.15 -11.99
CA LEU A 96 36.95 -11.72 -11.78
C LEU A 96 35.95 -11.47 -10.63
N ARG A 97 34.90 -12.29 -10.54
CA ARG A 97 33.93 -12.21 -9.45
C ARG A 97 34.57 -12.49 -8.09
N GLU A 98 35.50 -13.43 -8.01
CA GLU A 98 36.23 -13.70 -6.76
C GLU A 98 37.13 -12.52 -6.36
N VAL A 99 37.83 -11.90 -7.32
CA VAL A 99 38.65 -10.72 -7.07
C VAL A 99 37.79 -9.55 -6.57
N ILE A 100 36.68 -9.25 -7.24
CA ILE A 100 35.76 -8.17 -6.85
C ILE A 100 35.17 -8.45 -5.46
N ALA A 101 34.80 -9.70 -5.17
CA ALA A 101 34.27 -10.08 -3.86
C ALA A 101 35.30 -9.88 -2.73
N ALA A 102 36.56 -10.24 -2.96
CA ALA A 102 37.65 -10.03 -2.01
C ALA A 102 37.93 -8.54 -1.77
N TYR A 103 37.90 -7.73 -2.82
CA TYR A 103 38.00 -6.27 -2.74
C TYR A 103 36.84 -5.66 -1.93
N HIS A 104 35.59 -5.97 -2.28
CA HIS A 104 34.41 -5.49 -1.55
C HIS A 104 34.45 -5.91 -0.07
N GLY A 105 34.81 -7.15 0.22
CA GLY A 105 34.96 -7.65 1.60
C GLY A 105 35.98 -6.85 2.41
N SER A 106 37.10 -6.47 1.79
CA SER A 106 38.15 -5.67 2.43
C SER A 106 37.68 -4.24 2.72
N VAL A 107 37.05 -3.57 1.74
CA VAL A 107 36.54 -2.20 1.90
C VAL A 107 35.42 -2.17 2.94
N THR A 108 34.44 -3.07 2.82
CA THR A 108 33.27 -3.11 3.73
C THR A 108 33.67 -3.43 5.16
N GLY A 109 34.65 -4.32 5.35
CA GLY A 109 35.22 -4.60 6.66
C GLY A 109 35.86 -3.37 7.29
N LEU A 110 36.52 -2.51 6.50
CA LEU A 110 37.09 -1.25 7.00
C LEU A 110 36.00 -0.21 7.32
N VAL A 111 35.02 -0.04 6.43
CA VAL A 111 33.88 0.87 6.63
C VAL A 111 33.10 0.50 7.89
N ALA A 112 32.84 -0.79 8.11
CA ALA A 112 32.17 -1.26 9.32
C ALA A 112 33.00 -0.97 10.59
N LYS A 113 34.32 -1.17 10.54
CA LYS A 113 35.22 -0.87 11.67
C LYS A 113 35.27 0.61 12.05
N THR A 114 35.05 1.50 11.10
CA THR A 114 35.01 2.96 11.34
C THR A 114 33.60 3.49 11.65
N GLY A 115 32.60 2.61 11.75
CA GLY A 115 31.20 2.98 12.00
C GLY A 115 30.49 3.62 10.80
N GLY A 116 31.05 3.45 9.60
CA GLY A 116 30.44 3.90 8.35
C GLY A 116 29.37 2.94 7.83
N PHE A 117 28.72 3.34 6.74
CA PHE A 117 27.67 2.57 6.08
C PHE A 117 27.95 2.50 4.58
N VAL A 118 27.84 1.30 4.01
CA VAL A 118 27.96 1.09 2.55
C VAL A 118 26.60 1.29 1.91
N ALA A 119 26.45 2.38 1.15
CA ALA A 119 25.18 2.74 0.54
C ALA A 119 24.83 1.84 -0.65
N ARG A 120 25.80 1.52 -1.51
CA ARG A 120 25.59 0.77 -2.75
C ARG A 120 26.90 0.26 -3.34
N TYR A 121 26.85 -0.86 -4.04
CA TYR A 121 27.91 -1.31 -4.95
C TYR A 121 27.58 -0.98 -6.40
N MET A 122 28.57 -0.58 -7.19
CA MET A 122 28.42 -0.27 -8.62
C MET A 122 29.61 -0.80 -9.41
N GLY A 123 29.49 -2.03 -9.93
CA GLY A 123 30.62 -2.71 -10.57
C GLY A 123 31.66 -3.09 -9.53
N ASP A 124 32.87 -2.58 -9.68
CA ASP A 124 33.96 -2.61 -8.72
C ASP A 124 33.99 -1.39 -7.78
N GLY A 125 33.04 -0.46 -7.92
CA GLY A 125 32.89 0.69 -7.04
C GLY A 125 32.11 0.39 -5.76
N VAL A 126 32.57 0.97 -4.64
CA VAL A 126 31.93 0.99 -3.31
C VAL A 126 31.66 2.42 -2.85
#